data_AF-A0A7W1UWD5-F1
#
_entry.id   AF-A0A7W1UWD5-F1
#
_cell.length_a   1.000
_cell.length_b   1.000
_cell.length_c   1.000
_cell.angle_alpha   90.00
_cell.angle_beta   90.00
_cell.angle_gamma   90.00
#
_symmetry.space_group_name_H-M   'P 1'
#
loop_
_entity.id
_entity.type
_entity.pdbx_description
1 polymer ?
#
loop_
_entity_poly.entity_id
_entity_poly.type
_entity_poly.pdbx_seq_one_letter_code
_entity_poly.pdbx_strand_id
1 'polypeptide(L)' 'MRLEEFDYHLPPSQIAQTPIEPRDAARMLVDRGDQG' A
#
# COMPACT_ATOMS: atom_id res chain seq x y z
N MET A 1 -2.65 -6.33 22.55
CA MET A 1 -2.86 -5.84 21.16
C MET A 1 -3.85 -6.76 20.51
N ARG A 2 -4.94 -6.21 19.97
CA ARG A 2 -5.95 -6.95 19.20
C ARG A 2 -5.63 -6.83 17.71
N LEU A 3 -5.90 -7.88 16.94
CA LEU A 3 -5.62 -7.88 15.49
C LEU A 3 -6.40 -6.78 14.75
N GLU A 4 -7.63 -6.52 15.18
CA GLU A 4 -8.55 -5.52 14.64
C GLU A 4 -7.97 -4.09 14.71
N GLU A 5 -6.98 -3.82 15.57
CA GLU A 5 -6.29 -2.52 15.65
C GLU A 5 -5.52 -2.19 14.36
N PHE A 6 -5.26 -3.17 13.50
CA PHE A 6 -4.53 -3.03 12.23
C PHE A 6 -5.41 -3.29 11.00
N ASP A 7 -6.70 -3.57 11.17
CA ASP A 7 -7.60 -3.79 10.04
C ASP A 7 -7.89 -2.49 9.29
N TYR A 8 -7.91 -2.56 7.96
CA TYR A 8 -8.30 -1.47 7.09
C TYR A 8 -9.10 -1.97 5.88
N HIS A 9 -9.96 -1.10 5.35
CA HIS A 9 -10.71 -1.43 4.14
C HIS A 9 -9.79 -1.43 2.92
N LEU A 10 -9.53 -2.61 2.35
CA LEU A 10 -8.80 -2.80 1.10
C LEU A 10 -9.78 -3.32 0.02
N PRO A 11 -10.17 -2.49 -0.96
CA PRO A 11 -10.94 -2.96 -2.10
C PRO A 11 -10.17 -4.07 -2.83
N PRO A 12 -10.81 -5.21 -3.19
CA PRO A 12 -10.12 -6.31 -3.88
C PRO A 12 -9.45 -5.90 -5.20
N SER A 13 -10.01 -4.90 -5.90
CA SER A 13 -9.46 -4.36 -7.14
C SER A 13 -8.14 -3.61 -6.97
N GLN A 14 -7.76 -3.23 -5.75
CA GLN A 14 -6.49 -2.57 -5.46
C GLN A 14 -5.35 -3.58 -5.21
N ILE A 15 -5.65 -4.88 -5.21
CA ILE A 15 -4.64 -5.95 -5.14
C ILE A 15 -4.20 -6.28 -6.56
N ALA A 16 -3.01 -5.81 -6.94
CA ALA A 16 -2.44 -6.10 -8.24
C ALA A 16 -2.28 -7.61 -8.45
N GLN A 17 -2.86 -8.14 -9.52
CA GLN A 17 -2.75 -9.55 -9.90
C GLN A 17 -1.49 -9.83 -10.73
N THR A 18 -0.99 -8.82 -11.42
CA THR A 18 0.24 -8.86 -12.22
C THR A 18 1.01 -7.53 -12.07
N PRO A 19 2.33 -7.52 -12.31
CA PRO A 19 3.11 -6.29 -12.33
C PRO A 19 2.67 -5.33 -13.45
N ILE A 20 2.84 -4.03 -13.24
CA ILE A 20 2.72 -3.02 -14.30
C ILE A 20 3.98 -3.00 -15.18
N GLU A 21 3.84 -2.68 -16.48
CA GLU A 21 4.96 -2.44 -17.39
C GLU A 21 4.90 -1.04 -18.04
N PRO A 22 6.04 -0.31 -18.10
CA PRO A 22 7.36 -0.70 -17.57
C PRO A 22 7.39 -0.76 -16.03
N ARG A 23 8.21 -1.67 -15.47
CA ARG A 23 8.28 -1.94 -14.02
C ARG A 23 8.47 -0.69 -13.14
N ASP A 24 9.17 0.33 -13.63
CA ASP A 24 9.46 1.59 -12.92
C ASP A 24 8.28 2.58 -12.91
N ALA A 25 7.21 2.31 -13.66
CA ALA A 25 5.97 3.08 -13.61
C ALA A 25 5.13 2.80 -12.35
N ALA A 26 5.52 1.83 -11.51
CA ALA A 26 4.86 1.57 -10.24
C ALA A 26 4.97 2.78 -9.29
N ARG A 27 3.90 3.09 -8.54
CA ARG A 27 3.89 4.20 -7.59
C ARG A 27 4.78 3.88 -6.38
N MET A 28 5.59 4.86 -5.95
CA MET A 28 6.38 4.78 -4.72
C MET A 28 5.74 5.66 -3.65
N LEU A 29 5.28 5.06 -2.56
CA LEU A 29 4.84 5.80 -1.38
C LEU A 29 6.09 6.25 -0.60
N VAL A 30 6.23 7.55 -0.35
CA VAL A 30 7.29 8.09 0.50
C VAL A 30 6.64 8.64 1.76
N ASP A 31 6.75 7.88 2.85
CA ASP A 31 6.40 8.34 4.18
C ASP A 31 7.66 8.87 4.88
N ARG A 32 7.59 10.08 5.41
CA ARG A 32 8.69 10.73 6.14
C ARG A 32 8.54 10.60 7.66
N GLY A 33 7.49 9.93 8.13
CA GLY A 33 7.15 9.85 9.55
C GLY A 33 6.83 11.22 10.14
N ASP A 34 6.68 11.25 11.47
CA ASP A 34 6.54 12.51 12.19
C ASP A 34 7.89 13.24 12.19
N GLN A 35 7.95 14.35 11.46
CA GLN A 35 9.05 15.30 11.58
C GLN A 35 8.68 16.15 12.80
N GLY A 36 9.22 15.79 13.96
CA GLY A 36 8.87 16.43 15.25
C GLY A 36 8.97 17.95 15.25
#